data_AF-A0A1I7BFV2-F1
#
_entry.id   AF-A0A1I7BFV2-F1
#
_cell.length_a   1.000
_cell.length_b   1.000
_cell.length_c   1.000
_cell.angle_alpha   90.00
_cell.angle_beta   90.00
_cell.angle_gamma   90.00
#
_symmetry.space_group_name_H-M   'P 1'
#
loop_
_entity.id
_entity.type
_entity.pdbx_description
1 polymer ?
#
loop_
_entity_poly.entity_id
_entity_poly.type
_entity_poly.pdbx_seq_one_letter_code
_entity_poly.pdbx_strand_id
1 'polypeptide(L)'
;MRDIYHQLVKSTPDFKHFSDKDLAESSDLYAAGAFAINSALTLIGNLAFDATNAEDYSDEDARRDLVLVSHALRHLPRMAQALNQNSDAADYVRTQRDKGKKS
;
A
#
# COMPACT_ATOMS: atom_id res chain seq x y z
N MET A 1 6.88 -13.74 -12.08
CA MET A 1 8.02 -13.16 -11.32
C MET A 1 7.55 -12.98 -9.89
N ARG A 2 8.24 -13.53 -8.88
CA ARG A 2 7.80 -13.50 -7.47
C ARG A 2 8.38 -12.26 -6.79
N ASP A 3 7.58 -11.20 -6.69
CA ASP A 3 7.95 -9.97 -5.99
C ASP A 3 7.13 -9.81 -4.69
N ILE A 4 7.37 -8.72 -3.94
CA ILE A 4 6.71 -8.46 -2.65
C ILE A 4 5.18 -8.41 -2.78
N TYR A 5 4.65 -7.93 -3.90
CA TYR A 5 3.22 -7.92 -4.16
C TYR A 5 2.66 -9.35 -4.19
N HIS A 6 3.29 -10.26 -4.94
CA HIS A 6 2.81 -11.65 -5.02
C HIS A 6 2.87 -12.35 -3.66
N GLN A 7 3.87 -12.02 -2.85
CA GLN A 7 3.98 -12.58 -1.50
C GLN A 7 2.86 -12.06 -0.58
N LEU A 8 2.54 -10.77 -0.65
CA LEU A 8 1.46 -10.16 0.15
C LEU A 8 0.07 -10.66 -0.28
N VAL A 9 -0.18 -10.75 -1.59
CA VAL A 9 -1.46 -11.27 -2.13
C VAL A 9 -1.63 -12.76 -1.81
N LYS A 10 -0.56 -13.55 -1.78
CA LYS A 10 -0.63 -14.95 -1.37
C LYS A 10 -0.98 -15.10 0.12
N SER A 11 -0.60 -14.13 0.94
CA SER A 11 -0.86 -14.10 2.38
C SER A 11 -2.21 -13.48 2.73
N THR A 12 -3.04 -13.12 1.75
CA THR A 12 -4.37 -12.55 1.97
C THR A 12 -5.28 -13.55 2.69
N PRO A 13 -6.04 -13.12 3.71
CA PRO A 13 -6.99 -13.98 4.41
C PRO A 13 -8.06 -14.56 3.48
N ASP A 14 -8.55 -15.77 3.80
CA ASP A 14 -9.75 -16.30 3.13
C ASP A 14 -11.01 -15.59 3.66
N PHE A 15 -11.37 -14.50 2.99
CA PHE A 15 -12.51 -13.65 3.33
C PHE A 15 -13.86 -14.37 3.30
N LYS A 16 -13.97 -15.57 2.71
CA LYS A 16 -15.24 -16.31 2.66
C LYS A 16 -15.85 -16.58 4.03
N HIS A 17 -14.99 -16.72 5.05
CA HIS A 17 -15.41 -17.09 6.41
C HIS A 17 -15.57 -15.89 7.35
N PHE A 18 -15.30 -14.67 6.88
CA PHE A 18 -15.36 -13.46 7.70
C PHE A 18 -16.82 -13.02 7.92
N SER A 19 -17.13 -12.37 9.04
CA SER A 19 -18.45 -11.71 9.18
C SER A 19 -18.51 -10.44 8.31
N ASP A 20 -19.71 -9.90 8.09
CA ASP A 20 -19.85 -8.65 7.30
C ASP A 20 -19.15 -7.47 7.97
N LYS A 21 -19.08 -7.47 9.31
CA LYS A 21 -18.31 -6.50 10.09
C LYS A 21 -16.80 -6.69 9.86
N ASP A 22 -16.30 -7.91 9.94
CA ASP A 22 -14.87 -8.19 9.73
C ASP A 22 -14.44 -7.87 8.29
N LEU A 23 -15.32 -8.07 7.31
CA LEU A 23 -15.07 -7.67 5.92
C LEU A 23 -14.95 -6.15 5.77
N ALA A 24 -15.83 -5.39 6.42
CA ALA A 24 -15.76 -3.93 6.42
C ALA A 24 -14.47 -3.43 7.09
N GLU A 25 -14.16 -3.92 8.28
CA GLU A 25 -12.94 -3.56 9.01
C GLU A 25 -11.68 -3.93 8.23
N SER A 26 -11.67 -5.10 7.58
CA SER A 26 -10.54 -5.54 6.74
C SER A 26 -10.36 -4.62 5.53
N SER A 27 -11.46 -4.29 4.83
CA SER A 27 -11.36 -3.38 3.68
C SER A 27 -10.79 -2.03 4.08
N ASP A 28 -11.34 -1.42 5.13
CA ASP A 28 -10.90 -0.12 5.62
C ASP A 28 -9.42 -0.15 6.05
N LEU A 29 -8.99 -1.20 6.74
CA LEU A 29 -7.61 -1.35 7.19
C LEU A 29 -6.63 -1.45 6.01
N TYR A 30 -6.96 -2.26 5.01
CA TYR A 30 -6.11 -2.41 3.82
C TYR A 30 -6.06 -1.11 2.99
N ALA A 31 -7.20 -0.44 2.81
CA ALA A 31 -7.27 0.86 2.13
C ALA A 31 -6.45 1.93 2.88
N ALA A 32 -6.57 2.00 4.21
CA ALA A 32 -5.80 2.92 5.04
C ALA A 32 -4.29 2.65 4.94
N GLY A 33 -3.88 1.37 4.91
CA GLY A 33 -2.48 0.99 4.72
C GLY A 33 -1.93 1.43 3.35
N ALA A 34 -2.69 1.21 2.28
CA ALA A 34 -2.30 1.65 0.94
C ALA A 34 -2.21 3.19 0.86
N PHE A 35 -3.17 3.89 1.46
CA PHE A 35 -3.18 5.34 1.57
C PHE A 35 -1.92 5.85 2.29
N ALA A 36 -1.60 5.30 3.47
CA ALA A 36 -0.42 5.70 4.24
C ALA A 36 0.88 5.51 3.44
N ILE A 37 1.01 4.42 2.69
CA ILE A 37 2.17 4.20 1.80
C ILE A 37 2.25 5.27 0.72
N ASN A 38 1.13 5.59 0.07
CA ASN A 38 1.10 6.63 -0.96
C ASN A 38 1.42 8.01 -0.38
N SER A 39 0.92 8.34 0.81
CA SER A 39 1.28 9.57 1.52
C SER A 39 2.78 9.65 1.83
N ALA A 40 3.40 8.53 2.25
CA ALA A 40 4.83 8.47 2.48
C ALA A 40 5.63 8.66 1.18
N LEU A 41 5.18 8.07 0.07
CA LEU A 41 5.80 8.27 -1.25
C LEU A 41 5.72 9.74 -1.70
N THR A 42 4.58 10.40 -1.48
CA THR A 42 4.43 11.84 -1.75
C THR A 42 5.38 12.67 -0.88
N LEU A 43 5.47 12.37 0.42
CA LEU A 43 6.40 13.05 1.32
C LEU A 43 7.86 12.88 0.87
N ILE A 44 8.27 11.67 0.51
CA ILE A 44 9.62 11.40 -0.01
C ILE A 44 9.88 12.21 -1.28
N GLY A 45 8.91 12.29 -2.19
CA GLY A 45 9.01 13.11 -3.40
C GLY A 45 9.20 14.60 -3.09
N ASN A 46 8.44 15.14 -2.14
CA ASN A 46 8.56 16.52 -1.71
C ASN A 46 9.94 16.80 -1.09
N LEU A 47 10.38 15.95 -0.15
CA LEU A 47 11.68 16.11 0.51
C LEU A 47 12.84 15.99 -0.48
N ALA A 48 12.76 15.06 -1.44
CA ALA A 48 13.77 14.92 -2.48
C ALA A 48 13.83 16.16 -3.39
N PHE A 49 12.69 16.79 -3.67
CA PHE A 49 12.63 18.04 -4.42
C PHE A 49 13.21 19.21 -3.63
N ASP A 50 12.85 19.34 -2.35
CA ASP A 50 13.38 20.39 -1.47
C ASP A 50 14.91 20.29 -1.35
N ALA A 51 15.45 19.07 -1.23
CA ALA A 51 16.89 18.81 -1.16
C ALA A 51 17.66 19.31 -2.39
N THR A 52 17.05 19.37 -3.59
CA THR A 52 17.71 19.90 -4.79
C THR A 52 17.98 21.41 -4.72
N ASN A 53 17.32 22.11 -3.81
CA ASN A 53 17.45 23.56 -3.61
C ASN A 53 18.19 23.91 -2.31
N ALA A 54 18.64 22.91 -1.54
CA ALA A 54 19.30 23.11 -0.26
C ALA A 54 20.80 23.41 -0.46
N GLU A 55 21.25 24.55 0.07
CA GLU A 55 22.64 25.01 -0.06
C GLU A 55 23.63 24.19 0.80
N ASP A 56 23.13 23.54 1.85
CA ASP A 56 23.90 22.76 2.83
C ASP A 56 23.79 21.24 2.64
N TYR A 57 23.13 20.78 1.57
CA TYR A 57 22.95 19.36 1.29
C TYR A 57 24.15 18.79 0.52
N SER A 58 24.97 18.00 1.23
CA SER A 58 26.22 17.46 0.69
C SER A 58 25.99 16.34 -0.34
N ASP A 59 26.96 16.15 -1.24
CA ASP A 59 26.96 15.03 -2.19
C ASP A 59 26.97 13.66 -1.48
N GLU A 60 27.64 13.56 -0.32
CA GLU A 60 27.64 12.35 0.51
C GLU A 60 26.26 12.04 1.09
N ASP A 61 25.56 13.05 1.62
CA ASP A 61 24.20 12.90 2.14
C ASP A 61 23.23 12.56 1.01
N ALA A 62 23.33 13.23 -0.14
CA ALA A 62 22.54 12.96 -1.33
C ALA A 62 22.70 11.50 -1.78
N ARG A 63 23.94 11.00 -1.86
CA ARG A 63 24.21 9.61 -2.24
C ARG A 63 23.63 8.62 -1.23
N ARG A 64 23.76 8.88 0.07
CA ARG A 64 23.21 8.02 1.13
C ARG A 64 21.69 7.95 1.04
N ASP A 65 21.04 9.10 0.93
CA ASP A 65 19.58 9.19 0.97
C ASP A 65 18.97 8.66 -0.33
N LEU A 66 19.62 8.84 -1.49
CA LEU A 66 19.21 8.22 -2.75
C LEU A 66 19.19 6.69 -2.68
N VAL A 67 20.11 6.06 -1.94
CA VAL A 67 20.04 4.61 -1.70
C VAL A 67 18.75 4.25 -0.96
N LEU A 68 18.40 4.98 0.11
CA LEU A 68 17.17 4.74 0.87
C LEU A 68 15.91 4.97 0.02
N VAL A 69 15.87 6.08 -0.74
CA VAL A 69 14.78 6.39 -1.68
C VAL A 69 14.63 5.28 -2.72
N SER A 70 15.74 4.74 -3.23
CA SER A 70 15.69 3.63 -4.21
C SER A 70 15.02 2.38 -3.64
N HIS A 71 15.27 2.05 -2.37
CA HIS A 71 14.62 0.93 -1.69
C HIS A 71 13.12 1.19 -1.52
N ALA A 72 12.74 2.39 -1.10
CA ALA A 72 11.34 2.78 -0.96
C ALA A 72 10.60 2.67 -2.30
N LEU A 73 11.11 3.29 -3.36
CA LEU A 73 10.48 3.30 -4.69
C LEU A 73 10.40 1.90 -5.33
N ARG A 74 11.34 1.00 -5.02
CA ARG A 74 11.32 -0.36 -5.55
C ARG A 74 10.24 -1.25 -4.90
N HIS A 75 9.83 -0.96 -3.67
CA HIS A 75 9.00 -1.87 -2.88
C HIS A 75 7.64 -1.29 -2.50
N LEU A 76 7.59 -0.05 -2.02
CA LEU A 76 6.37 0.57 -1.50
C LEU A 76 5.21 0.61 -2.51
N PRO A 77 5.41 0.97 -3.80
CA PRO A 77 4.29 0.96 -4.75
C PRO A 77 3.65 -0.42 -4.92
N ARG A 78 4.47 -1.48 -4.93
CA ARG A 78 4.00 -2.87 -5.07
C ARG A 78 3.28 -3.34 -3.79
N MET A 79 3.74 -2.89 -2.63
CA MET A 79 3.04 -3.13 -1.35
C MET A 79 1.67 -2.43 -1.33
N ALA A 80 1.61 -1.14 -1.68
CA ALA A 80 0.37 -0.38 -1.75
C ALA A 80 -0.63 -1.04 -2.71
N GLN A 81 -0.17 -1.51 -3.87
CA GLN A 81 -1.00 -2.24 -4.82
C GLN A 81 -1.58 -3.54 -4.22
N ALA A 82 -0.78 -4.30 -3.46
CA ALA A 82 -1.27 -5.52 -2.82
C ALA A 82 -2.33 -5.21 -1.75
N LEU A 83 -2.13 -4.14 -0.98
CA LEU A 83 -3.10 -3.70 0.02
C LEU A 83 -4.41 -3.25 -0.63
N ASN A 84 -4.36 -2.43 -1.69
CA ASN A 84 -5.56 -2.03 -2.44
C ASN A 84 -6.34 -3.24 -2.96
N GLN A 85 -5.65 -4.22 -3.56
CA GLN A 85 -6.30 -5.43 -4.03
C GLN A 85 -6.96 -6.23 -2.89
N ASN A 86 -6.35 -6.27 -1.71
CA ASN A 86 -6.92 -6.95 -0.56
C ASN A 86 -8.17 -6.23 -0.02
N SER A 87 -8.17 -4.90 -0.04
CA SER A 87 -9.36 -4.09 0.25
C SER A 87 -10.48 -4.38 -0.75
N ASP A 88 -10.18 -4.31 -2.06
CA ASP A 88 -11.15 -4.62 -3.12
C ASP A 88 -11.73 -6.04 -3.00
N ALA A 89 -10.89 -7.01 -2.63
CA ALA A 89 -11.32 -8.40 -2.43
C ALA A 89 -12.27 -8.56 -1.24
N ALA A 90 -12.00 -7.88 -0.12
CA ALA A 90 -12.90 -7.89 1.04
C ALA A 90 -14.25 -7.24 0.72
N ASP A 91 -14.24 -6.09 0.05
CA ASP A 91 -15.45 -5.38 -0.37
C ASP A 91 -16.26 -6.14 -1.42
N TYR A 92 -15.58 -6.83 -2.33
CA TYR A 92 -16.23 -7.70 -3.31
C TYR A 92 -17.04 -8.81 -2.61
N VAL A 93 -16.45 -9.51 -1.63
CA VAL A 93 -17.14 -10.57 -0.88
C VAL A 93 -18.35 -10.00 -0.14
N ARG A 94 -18.21 -8.84 0.52
CA ARG A 94 -19.31 -8.17 1.21
C ARG A 94 -20.46 -7.83 0.26
N THR A 95 -20.13 -7.22 -0.88
CA THR A 95 -21.12 -6.82 -1.90
C THR A 95 -21.86 -8.03 -2.49
N GLN A 96 -21.18 -9.15 -2.70
CA GLN A 96 -21.80 -10.37 -3.19
C GLN A 96 -22.80 -10.97 -2.20
N ARG A 97 -22.51 -10.91 -0.90
CA ARG A 97 -23.46 -11.33 0.15
C ARG A 97 -24.70 -10.45 0.17
N ASP A 98 -24.53 -9.14 0.07
CA ASP A 98 -25.65 -8.20 0.10
C ASP A 98 -26.57 -8.35 -1.12
N LYS A 99 -26.02 -8.70 -2.29
CA LYS A 99 -26.83 -9.07 -3.46
C LYS A 99 -27.61 -10.37 -3.24
N GLY A 100 -26.98 -11.38 -2.62
CA GLY A 100 -27.64 -12.64 -2.29
C GLY A 100 -28.78 -12.51 -1.27
N LYS A 101 -28.71 -11.53 -0.36
CA LYS A 101 -29.79 -11.23 0.60
C LYS A 101 -30.98 -10.49 -0.01
N LYS A 102 -30.82 -9.87 -1.18
CA LYS A 102 -31.84 -9.07 -1.88
C LYS A 102 -32.57 -9.86 -2.98
N SER A 103 -32.18 -11.10 -3.23
CA SER A 103 -32.83 -12.03 -4.18
C SER A 103 -33.75 -13.00 -3.45
#